data_AF-A0A7W1GD98-F1
#
_entry.id   AF-A0A7W1GD98-F1
#
_cell.length_a   1.000
_cell.length_b   1.000
_cell.length_c   1.000
_cell.angle_alpha   90.00
_cell.angle_beta   90.00
_cell.angle_gamma   90.00
#
_symmetry.space_group_name_H-M   'P 1'
#
loop_
_entity.id
_entity.type
_entity.pdbx_description
1 polymer ?
#
loop_
_entity_poly.entity_id
_entity_poly.type
_entity_poly.pdbx_seq_one_letter_code
_entity_poly.pdbx_strand_id
1 'polypeptide(L)'
;MKREPSHSLSWVKPNYGSTSGVDEDPRETIRITPLEFVGLNPRNENEHPSLKRLIGTSAPMCALVASITRASYHDYPVLIRGETGTGKSVVGQAIHECSARTKKRLVKINASCFLDGTAESQLFGHERGAFTGATDRRIGSFEAAHGSTLFFDEIAEMPLTLQAKLLTALDDKAYPRLGSNTPVQYDARIIYATNRDLEQMVRVGTFRADL
;
A
#
# COMPACT_ATOMS: atom_id res chain seq x y z
N MET A 1 27.24 -27.90 42.28
CA MET A 1 28.34 -26.96 42.00
C MET A 1 28.19 -26.57 40.52
N LYS A 2 27.40 -25.54 40.18
CA LYS A 2 27.82 -24.18 39.74
C LYS A 2 28.88 -24.24 38.62
N ARG A 3 28.71 -23.77 37.38
CA ARG A 3 28.03 -22.56 36.85
C ARG A 3 27.78 -22.66 35.33
N GLU A 4 26.68 -22.04 34.89
CA GLU A 4 26.43 -21.48 33.55
C GLU A 4 27.16 -20.10 33.40
N PRO A 5 27.25 -19.42 32.23
CA PRO A 5 26.05 -18.82 31.61
C PRO A 5 26.01 -18.57 30.07
N SER A 6 24.77 -18.37 29.58
CA SER A 6 24.26 -17.38 28.59
C SER A 6 24.90 -17.28 27.19
N HIS A 7 24.16 -17.29 26.07
CA HIS A 7 23.02 -16.44 25.75
C HIS A 7 22.02 -17.13 24.80
N SER A 8 20.74 -17.16 25.20
CA SER A 8 19.58 -17.42 24.34
C SER A 8 19.01 -16.09 23.85
N LEU A 9 18.84 -15.94 22.53
CA LEU A 9 18.02 -14.87 21.93
C LEU A 9 16.63 -15.42 21.66
N SER A 10 15.72 -15.18 22.60
CA SER A 10 14.28 -15.38 22.43
C SER A 10 13.69 -14.14 21.75
N TRP A 11 13.23 -14.30 20.50
CA TRP A 11 12.39 -13.28 19.86
C TRP A 11 11.00 -13.31 20.51
N VAL A 12 10.65 -12.19 21.14
CA VAL A 12 9.32 -11.93 21.71
C VAL A 12 8.31 -11.80 20.55
N LYS A 13 7.27 -12.63 20.54
CA LYS A 13 6.14 -12.46 19.61
C LYS A 13 5.28 -11.28 20.07
N PRO A 14 4.76 -10.42 19.17
CA PRO A 14 3.79 -9.40 19.54
C PRO A 14 2.47 -10.08 19.91
N ASN A 15 2.00 -9.80 21.12
CA ASN A 15 0.73 -10.25 21.67
C ASN A 15 -0.36 -9.28 21.19
N TYR A 16 -1.16 -9.64 20.18
CA TYR A 16 -2.38 -8.88 19.86
C TYR A 16 -3.51 -9.38 20.77
N GLY A 17 -3.48 -8.91 22.01
CA GLY A 17 -4.53 -9.09 22.99
C GLY A 17 -5.34 -7.80 23.13
N SER A 18 -6.66 -7.93 23.02
CA SER A 18 -7.66 -6.89 23.26
C SER A 18 -7.47 -6.18 24.60
N THR A 19 -7.37 -4.84 24.60
CA THR A 19 -7.99 -3.96 25.59
C THR A 19 -7.94 -2.51 25.13
N SER A 20 -8.99 -1.78 25.48
CA SER A 20 -9.20 -0.34 25.31
C SER A 20 -7.98 0.53 25.64
N GLY A 21 -7.47 1.23 24.64
CA GLY A 21 -6.42 2.23 24.73
C GLY A 21 -6.05 2.62 23.31
N VAL A 22 -6.06 3.92 23.00
CA VAL A 22 -5.76 4.44 21.65
C VAL A 22 -4.27 4.26 21.42
N ASP A 23 -3.87 3.09 20.92
CA ASP A 23 -2.53 2.85 20.40
C ASP A 23 -2.55 3.29 18.93
N GLU A 24 -2.00 4.48 18.65
CA GLU A 24 -1.85 5.02 17.30
C GLU A 24 -0.75 4.24 16.56
N ASP A 25 -1.09 3.05 16.07
CA ASP A 25 -0.30 2.43 15.00
C ASP A 25 -0.37 3.37 13.79
N PRO A 26 0.75 3.95 13.33
CA PRO A 26 0.76 4.86 12.19
C PRO A 26 0.36 4.18 10.87
N ARG A 27 0.13 2.87 10.83
CA ARG A 27 -0.33 2.12 9.66
C ARG A 27 -1.85 2.02 9.64
N GLU A 28 -2.52 2.92 8.91
CA GLU A 28 -3.97 2.87 8.80
C GLU A 28 -4.43 1.81 7.77
N THR A 29 -5.15 0.80 8.26
CA THR A 29 -5.88 -0.14 7.40
C THR A 29 -7.32 0.31 7.24
N ILE A 30 -7.71 0.66 6.02
CA ILE A 30 -9.08 1.00 5.66
C ILE A 30 -9.78 -0.27 5.16
N ARG A 31 -10.82 -0.69 5.87
CA ARG A 31 -11.66 -1.84 5.47
C ARG A 31 -12.91 -1.33 4.75
N ILE A 32 -13.14 -1.84 3.54
CA ILE A 32 -14.35 -1.67 2.74
C ILE A 32 -15.10 -3.00 2.78
N THR A 33 -16.20 -3.03 3.52
CA THR A 33 -17.11 -4.18 3.58
C THR A 33 -18.24 -4.03 2.55
N PRO A 34 -18.82 -5.13 2.06
CA PRO A 34 -20.11 -5.09 1.37
C PRO A 34 -21.13 -4.36 2.23
N LEU A 35 -21.87 -3.44 1.61
CA LEU A 35 -22.77 -2.52 2.30
C LEU A 35 -24.03 -3.27 2.77
N GLU A 36 -24.02 -3.76 4.01
CA GLU A 36 -25.28 -4.04 4.71
C GLU A 36 -25.82 -2.75 5.34
N PHE A 37 -27.10 -2.52 5.08
CA PHE A 37 -27.78 -1.24 5.28
C PHE A 37 -28.13 -1.02 6.76
N VAL A 38 -27.51 -0.05 7.44
CA VAL A 38 -28.00 0.49 8.72
C VAL A 38 -27.69 2.00 8.82
N GLY A 39 -28.75 2.80 9.04
CA GLY A 39 -28.76 4.14 9.66
C GLY A 39 -28.12 5.29 8.88
N LEU A 40 -28.90 6.33 8.57
CA LEU A 40 -28.46 7.54 7.86
C LEU A 40 -27.78 8.55 8.82
N ASN A 41 -26.62 9.09 8.43
CA ASN A 41 -26.12 10.37 8.94
C ASN A 41 -26.04 11.35 7.75
N PRO A 42 -26.66 12.54 7.79
CA PRO A 42 -26.66 13.45 6.65
C PRO A 42 -25.22 13.92 6.36
N ARG A 43 -24.88 13.95 5.07
CA ARG A 43 -23.56 14.38 4.55
C ARG A 43 -23.26 15.80 5.00
N ASN A 44 -22.01 16.05 5.38
CA ASN A 44 -21.57 17.37 5.80
C ASN A 44 -21.30 18.23 4.54
N GLU A 45 -21.89 19.42 4.46
CA GLU A 45 -21.78 20.31 3.27
C GLU A 45 -20.35 20.79 2.99
N ASN A 46 -19.43 20.60 3.96
CA ASN A 46 -18.01 20.94 3.86
C ASN A 46 -17.11 19.78 3.35
N GLU A 47 -17.68 18.68 2.86
CA GLU A 47 -16.88 17.57 2.32
C GLU A 47 -16.09 17.95 1.06
N HIS A 48 -14.83 17.52 0.98
CA HIS A 48 -13.97 17.72 -0.18
C HIS A 48 -14.66 17.18 -1.45
N PRO A 49 -14.63 17.89 -2.60
CA PRO A 49 -15.36 17.49 -3.82
C PRO A 49 -15.11 16.04 -4.27
N SER A 50 -13.93 15.52 -3.98
CA SER A 50 -13.52 14.13 -4.24
C SER A 50 -14.32 13.09 -3.47
N LEU A 51 -14.71 13.40 -2.24
CA LEU A 51 -15.54 12.52 -1.41
C LEU A 51 -16.95 12.40 -1.97
N LYS A 52 -17.41 13.38 -2.77
CA LYS A 52 -18.72 13.33 -3.45
C LYS A 52 -18.82 12.20 -4.48
N ARG A 53 -17.69 11.66 -4.96
CA ARG A 53 -17.66 10.47 -5.84
C ARG A 53 -18.02 9.18 -5.09
N LEU A 54 -17.91 9.16 -3.77
CA LEU A 54 -18.39 8.06 -2.94
C LEU A 54 -19.89 8.24 -2.76
N ILE A 55 -20.67 7.36 -3.37
CA ILE A 55 -22.15 7.39 -3.32
C ILE A 55 -22.61 6.49 -2.17
N GLY A 56 -23.39 7.04 -1.26
CA GLY A 56 -23.87 6.36 -0.05
C GLY A 56 -23.95 7.30 1.16
N THR A 57 -24.91 7.04 2.04
CA THR A 57 -25.22 7.82 3.26
C THR A 57 -25.42 6.93 4.48
N SER A 58 -25.12 5.64 4.35
CA SER A 58 -25.20 4.68 5.46
C SER A 58 -24.10 4.92 6.49
N ALA A 59 -24.31 4.50 7.74
CA ALA A 59 -23.32 4.65 8.80
C ALA A 59 -21.93 4.06 8.44
N PRO A 60 -21.82 2.88 7.80
CA PRO A 60 -20.54 2.38 7.32
C PRO A 60 -19.86 3.29 6.30
N MET A 61 -20.62 3.94 5.40
CA MET A 61 -20.05 4.90 4.45
C MET A 61 -19.57 6.18 5.12
N CYS A 62 -20.32 6.70 6.10
CA CYS A 62 -19.86 7.86 6.87
C CYS A 62 -18.57 7.54 7.64
N ALA A 63 -18.46 6.35 8.22
CA ALA A 63 -17.23 5.88 8.86
C ALA A 63 -16.06 5.73 7.87
N LEU A 64 -16.34 5.23 6.66
CA LEU A 64 -15.34 5.15 5.59
C LEU A 64 -14.85 6.55 5.18
N VAL A 65 -15.76 7.51 4.96
CA VAL A 65 -15.41 8.91 4.64
C VAL A 65 -14.56 9.55 5.73
N ALA A 66 -14.92 9.34 7.00
CA ALA A 66 -14.12 9.83 8.12
C ALA A 66 -12.71 9.22 8.14
N SER A 67 -12.59 7.92 7.85
CA SER A 67 -11.30 7.23 7.78
C SER A 67 -10.46 7.70 6.60
N ILE A 68 -11.06 7.93 5.42
CA ILE A 68 -10.39 8.53 4.26
C ILE A 68 -9.85 9.92 4.61
N THR A 69 -10.66 10.73 5.30
CA THR A 69 -10.28 12.09 5.69
C THR A 69 -9.12 12.08 6.68
N ARG A 70 -9.15 11.20 7.68
CA ARG A 70 -8.03 11.02 8.61
C ARG A 70 -6.77 10.56 7.88
N ALA A 71 -6.89 9.54 7.03
CA ALA A 71 -5.80 9.02 6.22
C ALA A 71 -5.18 10.13 5.36
N SER A 72 -5.98 11.04 4.81
CA SER A 72 -5.47 12.04 3.88
C SER A 72 -4.56 13.09 4.53
N TYR A 73 -4.67 13.32 5.84
CA TYR A 73 -3.83 14.28 6.57
C TYR A 73 -2.39 13.82 6.79
N HIS A 74 -2.14 12.52 6.72
CA HIS A 74 -0.82 11.94 6.96
C HIS A 74 -0.28 11.25 5.72
N ASP A 75 1.04 11.06 5.68
CA ASP A 75 1.75 10.48 4.54
C ASP A 75 2.15 9.01 4.75
N TYR A 76 1.61 8.37 5.79
CA TYR A 76 1.86 6.95 6.04
C TYR A 76 1.25 6.06 4.96
N PRO A 77 1.77 4.82 4.80
CA PRO A 77 1.18 3.83 3.93
C PRO A 77 -0.25 3.48 4.36
N VAL A 78 -1.16 3.37 3.38
CA VAL A 78 -2.56 2.96 3.62
C VAL A 78 -2.85 1.63 2.95
N LEU A 79 -3.48 0.70 3.66
CA LEU A 79 -3.97 -0.55 3.08
C LEU A 79 -5.50 -0.53 2.97
N ILE A 80 -6.01 -0.69 1.76
CA ILE A 80 -7.45 -0.77 1.45
C ILE A 80 -7.82 -2.23 1.23
N ARG A 81 -8.72 -2.76 2.05
CA ARG A 81 -9.23 -4.12 1.90
C ARG A 81 -10.69 -4.09 1.47
N GLY A 82 -11.09 -4.98 0.57
CA GLY A 82 -12.48 -5.14 0.21
C GLY A 82 -12.67 -6.03 -1.01
N GLU A 83 -13.87 -6.57 -1.17
CA GLU A 83 -14.19 -7.47 -2.26
C GLU A 83 -13.96 -6.84 -3.65
N THR A 84 -13.87 -7.69 -4.67
CA THR A 84 -13.78 -7.24 -6.06
C THR A 84 -14.98 -6.35 -6.41
N GLY A 85 -14.75 -5.22 -7.06
CA GLY A 85 -15.83 -4.32 -7.50
C GLY A 85 -16.38 -3.37 -6.42
N THR A 86 -15.87 -3.39 -5.18
CA THR A 86 -16.34 -2.49 -4.10
C THR A 86 -15.82 -1.05 -4.17
N GLY A 87 -15.13 -0.66 -5.26
CA GLY A 87 -14.65 0.70 -5.44
C GLY A 87 -13.36 1.05 -4.70
N LYS A 88 -12.51 0.07 -4.36
CA LYS A 88 -11.18 0.29 -3.72
C LYS A 88 -10.35 1.36 -4.41
N SER A 89 -10.32 1.36 -5.75
CA SER A 89 -9.56 2.34 -6.54
C SER A 89 -10.16 3.76 -6.47
N VAL A 90 -11.46 3.89 -6.18
CA VAL A 90 -12.14 5.18 -5.90
C VAL A 90 -11.75 5.69 -4.52
N VAL A 91 -11.68 4.81 -3.52
CA VAL A 91 -11.21 5.15 -2.17
C VAL A 91 -9.74 5.61 -2.21
N GLY A 92 -8.86 4.87 -2.89
CA GLY A 92 -7.45 5.27 -3.07
C GLY A 92 -7.30 6.63 -3.77
N GLN A 93 -8.14 6.88 -4.78
CA GLN A 93 -8.20 8.19 -5.44
C GLN A 93 -8.65 9.29 -4.46
N ALA A 94 -9.70 9.04 -3.67
CA ALA A 94 -10.22 10.01 -2.72
C ALA A 94 -9.17 10.38 -1.65
N ILE A 95 -8.43 9.41 -1.12
CA ILE A 95 -7.34 9.64 -0.17
C ILE A 95 -6.28 10.57 -0.78
N HIS A 96 -5.84 10.27 -2.01
CA HIS A 96 -4.85 11.10 -2.70
C HIS A 96 -5.35 12.52 -2.95
N GLU A 97 -6.59 12.67 -3.45
CA GLU A 97 -7.18 13.98 -3.76
C GLU A 97 -7.48 14.80 -2.50
N CYS A 98 -7.65 14.18 -1.33
CA CYS A 98 -7.82 14.90 -0.06
C CYS A 98 -6.48 15.17 0.66
N SER A 99 -5.36 14.70 0.10
CA SER A 99 -4.03 14.82 0.73
C SER A 99 -3.27 16.07 0.31
N ALA A 100 -2.19 16.38 1.03
CA ALA A 100 -1.25 17.43 0.66
C ALA A 100 -0.63 17.22 -0.76
N ARG A 101 -0.64 15.98 -1.27
CA ARG A 101 -0.11 15.62 -2.60
C ARG A 101 -1.16 15.71 -3.72
N THR A 102 -2.37 16.23 -3.47
CA THR A 102 -3.49 16.27 -4.46
C THR A 102 -3.17 16.95 -5.79
N LYS A 103 -2.22 17.90 -5.84
CA LYS A 103 -1.83 18.59 -7.09
C LYS A 103 -0.85 17.78 -7.93
N LYS A 104 -0.40 16.64 -7.43
CA LYS A 104 0.59 15.76 -8.07
C LYS A 104 -0.12 14.56 -8.71
N ARG A 105 0.59 13.81 -9.54
CA ARG A 105 0.00 12.68 -10.28
C ARG A 105 -0.15 11.46 -9.38
N LEU A 106 -1.36 10.92 -9.23
CA LEU A 106 -1.52 9.57 -8.70
C LEU A 106 -1.02 8.53 -9.70
N VAL A 107 0.06 7.84 -9.38
CA VAL A 107 0.60 6.74 -10.19
C VAL A 107 -0.07 5.46 -9.75
N LYS A 108 -0.81 4.81 -10.65
CA LYS A 108 -1.50 3.54 -10.37
C LYS A 108 -0.77 2.39 -11.04
N ILE A 109 -0.58 1.30 -10.31
CA ILE A 109 -0.08 0.03 -10.83
C ILE A 109 -1.00 -1.09 -10.36
N ASN A 110 -1.36 -1.99 -11.25
CA ASN A 110 -2.13 -3.17 -10.91
C ASN A 110 -1.18 -4.38 -10.91
N ALA A 111 -1.00 -5.00 -9.75
CA ALA A 111 -0.05 -6.10 -9.59
C ALA A 111 -0.49 -7.38 -10.30
N SER A 112 -1.79 -7.56 -10.58
CA SER A 112 -2.29 -8.65 -11.42
C SER A 112 -1.83 -8.55 -12.88
N CYS A 113 -1.38 -7.37 -13.33
CA CYS A 113 -0.85 -7.17 -14.67
C CYS A 113 0.67 -7.43 -14.78
N PHE A 114 1.32 -7.85 -13.69
CA PHE A 114 2.73 -8.21 -13.72
C PHE A 114 2.94 -9.48 -14.56
N LEU A 115 3.52 -9.28 -15.74
CA LEU A 115 4.02 -10.37 -16.57
C LEU A 115 5.44 -10.73 -16.13
N ASP A 116 5.70 -12.03 -16.08
CA ASP A 116 7.03 -12.56 -15.77
C ASP A 116 8.10 -11.94 -16.68
N GLY A 117 9.23 -11.59 -16.08
CA GLY A 117 10.36 -10.95 -16.77
C GLY A 117 10.24 -9.44 -16.98
N THR A 118 9.05 -8.83 -16.86
CA THR A 118 8.90 -7.36 -17.01
C THR A 118 8.44 -6.65 -15.75
N ALA A 119 7.88 -7.37 -14.77
CA ALA A 119 7.32 -6.80 -13.55
C ALA A 119 8.31 -5.88 -12.81
N GLU A 120 9.56 -6.31 -12.67
CA GLU A 120 10.61 -5.53 -12.03
C GLU A 120 10.92 -4.23 -12.78
N SER A 121 11.00 -4.31 -14.11
CA SER A 121 11.18 -3.15 -15.00
C SER A 121 10.00 -2.18 -14.93
N GLN A 122 8.77 -2.66 -14.73
CA GLN A 122 7.60 -1.79 -14.55
C GLN A 122 7.63 -1.03 -13.22
N LEU A 123 8.12 -1.66 -12.14
CA LEU A 123 8.21 -1.03 -10.82
C LEU A 123 9.43 -0.12 -10.67
N PHE A 124 10.60 -0.65 -10.98
CA PHE A 124 11.89 -0.02 -10.69
C PHE A 124 12.53 0.61 -11.93
N GLY A 125 12.05 0.29 -13.14
CA GLY A 125 12.67 0.78 -14.37
C GLY A 125 13.99 0.07 -14.67
N HIS A 126 14.53 0.33 -15.85
CA HIS A 126 15.75 -0.32 -16.31
C HIS A 126 16.64 0.64 -17.10
N GLU A 127 17.93 0.36 -17.09
CA GLU A 127 18.89 0.97 -18.02
C GLU A 127 18.92 0.22 -19.35
N ARG A 128 19.38 0.91 -20.39
CA ARG A 128 19.59 0.30 -21.70
C ARG A 128 20.54 -0.91 -21.58
N GLY A 129 20.15 -2.04 -22.15
CA GLY A 129 20.94 -3.28 -22.12
C GLY A 129 20.81 -4.10 -20.84
N ALA A 130 19.91 -3.75 -19.93
CA ALA A 130 19.69 -4.52 -18.70
C ALA A 130 19.21 -5.96 -18.92
N PHE A 131 18.51 -6.22 -20.03
CA PHE A 131 18.06 -7.55 -20.46
C PHE A 131 17.84 -7.57 -21.98
N THR A 132 17.63 -8.76 -22.56
CA THR A 132 17.36 -8.91 -23.99
C THR A 132 16.07 -8.17 -24.37
N GLY A 133 16.19 -7.14 -25.22
CA GLY A 133 15.07 -6.27 -25.61
C GLY A 133 15.00 -4.93 -24.86
N ALA A 134 15.90 -4.66 -23.91
CA ALA A 134 16.05 -3.35 -23.27
C ALA A 134 16.79 -2.36 -24.20
N THR A 135 16.15 -1.93 -25.28
CA THR A 135 16.75 -1.03 -26.28
C THR A 135 16.96 0.39 -25.76
N ASP A 136 16.16 0.80 -24.78
CA ASP A 136 16.15 2.14 -24.22
C ASP A 136 16.07 2.08 -22.69
N ARG A 137 16.42 3.20 -22.03
CA ARG A 137 16.17 3.35 -20.59
C ARG A 137 14.66 3.55 -20.37
N ARG A 138 14.13 2.95 -19.31
CA ARG A 138 12.73 3.13 -18.88
C ARG A 138 12.65 3.56 -17.42
N ILE A 139 11.80 4.56 -17.18
CA ILE A 139 11.44 5.02 -15.83
C ILE A 139 10.41 4.05 -15.22
N GLY A 140 10.68 3.61 -14.00
CA GLY A 140 9.78 2.76 -13.21
C GLY A 140 8.68 3.54 -12.51
N SER A 141 7.70 2.82 -11.96
CA SER A 141 6.56 3.41 -11.26
C SER A 141 6.95 4.17 -9.99
N PHE A 142 7.99 3.74 -9.27
CA PHE A 142 8.49 4.48 -8.10
C PHE A 142 9.04 5.85 -8.46
N GLU A 143 9.95 5.92 -9.44
CA GLU A 143 10.52 7.18 -9.93
C GLU A 143 9.42 8.07 -10.55
N ALA A 144 8.46 7.49 -11.27
CA ALA A 144 7.32 8.23 -11.80
C ALA A 144 6.40 8.80 -10.70
N ALA A 145 6.40 8.19 -9.51
CA ALA A 145 5.61 8.61 -8.35
C ALA A 145 6.38 9.53 -7.40
N HIS A 146 7.63 9.85 -7.69
CA HIS A 146 8.44 10.74 -6.86
C HIS A 146 7.75 12.11 -6.67
N GLY A 147 7.68 12.57 -5.43
CA GLY A 147 6.95 13.76 -5.01
C GLY A 147 5.43 13.60 -5.03
N SER A 148 4.90 12.39 -5.17
CA SER A 148 3.47 12.10 -5.34
C SER A 148 3.02 10.84 -4.58
N THR A 149 2.00 10.14 -5.09
CA THR A 149 1.44 8.91 -4.51
C THR A 149 1.52 7.76 -5.51
N LEU A 150 1.97 6.60 -5.05
CA LEU A 150 1.96 5.33 -5.76
C LEU A 150 0.85 4.45 -5.18
N PHE A 151 -0.08 4.04 -6.04
CA PHE A 151 -1.20 3.18 -5.69
C PHE A 151 -1.03 1.79 -6.31
N PHE A 152 -0.93 0.78 -5.46
CA PHE A 152 -0.89 -0.63 -5.85
C PHE A 152 -2.29 -1.23 -5.76
N ASP A 153 -2.88 -1.56 -6.89
CA ASP A 153 -4.08 -2.39 -6.94
C ASP A 153 -3.70 -3.87 -6.94
N GLU A 154 -4.53 -4.67 -6.27
CA GLU A 154 -4.35 -6.12 -6.10
C GLU A 154 -2.94 -6.53 -5.63
N ILE A 155 -2.40 -5.87 -4.59
CA ILE A 155 -1.03 -6.09 -4.08
C ILE A 155 -0.73 -7.56 -3.73
N ALA A 156 -1.76 -8.33 -3.39
CA ALA A 156 -1.64 -9.77 -3.11
C ALA A 156 -1.20 -10.60 -4.32
N GLU A 157 -1.40 -10.11 -5.54
CA GLU A 157 -0.96 -10.78 -6.78
C GLU A 157 0.51 -10.52 -7.11
N MET A 158 1.23 -9.75 -6.28
CA MET A 158 2.65 -9.50 -6.48
C MET A 158 3.47 -10.78 -6.26
N PRO A 159 4.36 -11.17 -7.21
CA PRO A 159 5.25 -12.31 -7.02
C PRO A 159 6.16 -12.15 -5.79
N LEU A 160 6.41 -13.25 -5.06
CA LEU A 160 7.25 -13.24 -3.84
C LEU A 160 8.64 -12.61 -4.04
N THR A 161 9.26 -12.84 -5.20
CA THR A 161 10.56 -12.25 -5.56
C THR A 161 10.49 -10.74 -5.65
N LEU A 162 9.37 -10.21 -6.12
CA LEU A 162 9.12 -8.78 -6.25
C LEU A 162 8.73 -8.16 -4.91
N GLN A 163 8.00 -8.90 -4.05
CA GLN A 163 7.72 -8.48 -2.67
C GLN A 163 9.01 -8.22 -1.88
N ALA A 164 10.03 -9.06 -2.03
CA ALA A 164 11.33 -8.85 -1.38
C ALA A 164 12.00 -7.55 -1.84
N LYS A 165 11.99 -7.26 -3.15
CA LYS A 165 12.55 -6.01 -3.69
C LYS A 165 11.73 -4.78 -3.29
N LEU A 166 10.40 -4.93 -3.24
CA LEU A 166 9.51 -3.90 -2.74
C LEU A 166 9.84 -3.55 -1.30
N LEU A 167 9.99 -4.54 -0.41
CA LEU A 167 10.37 -4.33 0.99
C LEU A 167 11.68 -3.53 1.10
N THR A 168 12.74 -3.97 0.41
CA THR A 168 14.01 -3.23 0.39
C THR A 168 13.84 -1.79 -0.08
N ALA A 169 13.04 -1.56 -1.13
CA ALA A 169 12.77 -0.22 -1.61
C ALA A 169 11.99 0.63 -0.58
N LEU A 170 11.08 0.04 0.17
CA LEU A 170 10.30 0.73 1.20
C LEU A 170 11.16 1.13 2.40
N ASP A 171 12.01 0.22 2.86
CA ASP A 171 12.91 0.43 4.00
C ASP A 171 14.01 1.45 3.69
N ASP A 172 14.68 1.30 2.54
CA ASP A 172 15.82 2.16 2.17
C ASP A 172 15.37 3.50 1.55
N LYS A 173 14.09 3.63 1.20
CA LYS A 173 13.55 4.73 0.36
C LYS A 173 14.31 4.93 -0.95
N ALA A 174 14.94 3.86 -1.42
CA ALA A 174 15.77 3.85 -2.61
C ALA A 174 15.81 2.47 -3.23
N TYR A 175 16.10 2.40 -4.52
CA TYR A 175 16.26 1.13 -5.23
C TYR A 175 17.16 1.32 -6.46
N PRO A 176 17.92 0.29 -6.89
CA PRO A 176 18.60 0.34 -8.17
C PRO A 176 17.64 0.06 -9.33
N ARG A 177 17.86 0.68 -10.49
CA ARG A 177 17.23 0.23 -11.74
C ARG A 177 17.82 -1.12 -12.17
N LEU A 178 17.08 -1.91 -12.94
CA LEU A 178 17.66 -3.12 -13.55
C LEU A 178 18.85 -2.73 -14.43
N GLY A 179 19.94 -3.48 -14.31
CA GLY A 179 21.18 -3.23 -15.04
C GLY A 179 22.05 -2.09 -14.47
N SER A 180 21.68 -1.53 -13.31
CA SER A 180 22.47 -0.52 -12.60
C SER A 180 22.66 -0.91 -11.13
N ASN A 181 23.78 -0.49 -10.54
CA ASN A 181 23.99 -0.57 -9.08
C ASN A 181 23.80 0.79 -8.40
N THR A 182 23.52 1.84 -9.16
CA THR A 182 23.31 3.18 -8.62
C THR A 182 21.88 3.28 -8.08
N PRO A 183 21.69 3.56 -6.78
CA PRO A 183 20.36 3.69 -6.21
C PRO A 183 19.67 4.96 -6.69
N VAL A 184 18.38 4.82 -7.01
CA VAL A 184 17.44 5.90 -7.28
C VAL A 184 16.65 6.14 -6.00
N GLN A 185 16.78 7.34 -5.44
CA GLN A 185 16.00 7.78 -4.29
C GLN A 185 14.56 8.11 -4.73
N TYR A 186 13.57 7.76 -3.90
CA TYR A 186 12.20 8.18 -4.13
C TYR A 186 11.51 8.70 -2.87
N ASP A 187 10.63 9.67 -3.06
CA ASP A 187 9.69 10.12 -2.04
C ASP A 187 8.28 9.96 -2.61
N ALA A 188 7.61 8.88 -2.25
CA ALA A 188 6.24 8.63 -2.68
C ALA A 188 5.42 8.12 -1.51
N ARG A 189 4.22 8.69 -1.34
CA ARG A 189 3.19 8.10 -0.50
C ARG A 189 2.73 6.79 -1.11
N ILE A 190 2.57 5.75 -0.31
CA ILE A 190 2.11 4.46 -0.83
C ILE A 190 0.69 4.15 -0.38
N ILE A 191 -0.14 3.68 -1.30
CA ILE A 191 -1.48 3.16 -1.01
C ILE A 191 -1.58 1.77 -1.64
N TYR A 192 -2.04 0.80 -0.89
CA TYR A 192 -2.24 -0.57 -1.34
C TYR A 192 -3.73 -0.91 -1.35
N ALA A 193 -4.14 -1.77 -2.27
CA ALA A 193 -5.47 -2.34 -2.32
C ALA A 193 -5.41 -3.84 -2.58
N THR A 194 -6.31 -4.60 -1.96
CA THR A 194 -6.45 -6.04 -2.18
C THR A 194 -7.85 -6.52 -1.80
N ASN A 195 -8.32 -7.57 -2.46
CA ASN A 195 -9.48 -8.36 -2.04
C ASN A 195 -9.11 -9.65 -1.28
N ARG A 196 -7.82 -9.96 -1.14
CA ARG A 196 -7.34 -11.21 -0.52
C ARG A 196 -7.00 -11.02 0.96
N ASP A 197 -7.11 -12.12 1.70
CA ASP A 197 -6.67 -12.21 3.09
C ASP A 197 -5.14 -12.35 3.15
N LEU A 198 -4.46 -11.23 3.40
CA LEU A 198 -2.99 -11.19 3.49
C LEU A 198 -2.49 -11.99 4.69
N GLU A 199 -3.22 -12.00 5.81
CA GLU A 199 -2.83 -12.78 7.00
C GLU A 199 -2.82 -14.28 6.71
N GLN A 200 -3.80 -14.77 5.96
CA GLN A 200 -3.82 -16.15 5.49
C GLN A 200 -2.65 -16.41 4.52
N MET A 201 -2.40 -15.50 3.57
CA MET A 201 -1.30 -15.64 2.61
C MET A 201 0.07 -15.68 3.29
N VAL A 202 0.26 -14.89 4.34
CA VAL A 202 1.45 -14.96 5.20
C VAL A 202 1.60 -16.33 5.84
N ARG A 203 0.52 -16.89 6.40
CA ARG A 203 0.55 -18.22 7.04
C ARG A 203 0.92 -19.34 6.08
N VAL A 204 0.52 -19.24 4.81
CA VAL A 204 0.82 -20.24 3.77
C VAL A 204 2.07 -19.90 2.95
N GLY A 205 2.79 -18.83 3.30
CA GLY A 205 4.06 -18.45 2.67
C GLY A 205 3.95 -17.85 1.27
N THR A 206 2.77 -17.35 0.87
CA THR A 206 2.55 -16.69 -0.43
C THR A 206 2.56 -15.18 -0.36
N PHE A 207 2.65 -14.62 0.85
CA PHE A 207 2.93 -13.20 1.10
C PHE A 207 3.95 -13.09 2.22
N ARG A 208 4.87 -12.12 2.14
CA ARG A 208 5.89 -11.96 3.18
C ARG A 208 5.31 -11.27 4.43
N ALA A 209 5.69 -11.74 5.61
CA ALA A 209 5.21 -11.19 6.88
C ALA A 209 5.81 -9.83 7.26
N ASP A 210 6.95 -9.48 6.66
CA ASP A 210 7.72 -8.28 6.92
C ASP A 210 7.29 -7.08 6.06
N LEU A 211 6.47 -7.33 5.02
CA LEU A 211 5.90 -6.33 4.13
C LEU A 211 4.55 -5.82 4.63
#